data_AF-A0A375J7I6-F1
#
_entry.id   AF-A0A375J7I6-F1
#
_cell.length_a   1.000
_cell.length_b   1.000
_cell.length_c   1.000
_cell.angle_alpha   90.00
_cell.angle_beta   90.00
_cell.angle_gamma   90.00
#
_symmetry.space_group_name_H-M   'P 1'
#
loop_
_entity.id
_entity.type
_entity.pdbx_description
1 polymer ?
#
loop_
_entity_poly.entity_id
_entity_poly.type
_entity_poly.pdbx_seq_one_letter_code
_entity_poly.pdbx_strand_id
1 'polypeptide(L)'
;MREPDPLFADACDSHMHVYDSRYPAAPGATLLPPDATLSAYRAVQRRQGTTRTVVVTPSTYGRDNACTLDAIAQLGRDARGVAVVGPDVGEAELDALHRAGIRGIRFNLTMPGPLDLAALPGAR
;
A
#
# COMPACT_ATOMS: atom_id res chain seq x y z
N MET A 1 -25.11 18.37 -6.43
CA MET A 1 -24.51 17.14 -5.87
C MET A 1 -24.87 17.09 -4.40
N ARG A 2 -25.23 15.92 -3.86
CA ARG A 2 -25.52 15.76 -2.42
C ARG A 2 -24.21 15.90 -1.64
N GLU A 3 -24.21 16.67 -0.55
CA GLU A 3 -23.12 16.65 0.41
C GLU A 3 -22.99 15.22 0.96
N PRO A 4 -21.77 14.68 1.12
CA PRO A 4 -21.59 13.35 1.68
C PRO A 4 -22.16 13.31 3.10
N ASP A 5 -22.82 12.21 3.46
CA ASP A 5 -23.23 11.98 4.84
C ASP A 5 -21.98 12.02 5.72
N PRO A 6 -22.00 12.71 6.88
CA PRO A 6 -20.82 12.83 7.71
C PRO A 6 -20.34 11.44 8.12
N LEU A 7 -19.09 11.12 7.80
CA LEU A 7 -18.48 9.87 8.24
C LEU A 7 -18.40 9.83 9.77
N PHE A 8 -18.40 8.61 10.31
CA PHE A 8 -18.05 8.40 11.71
C PHE A 8 -16.68 8.99 12.02
N ALA A 9 -16.52 9.53 13.23
CA ALA A 9 -15.22 9.97 13.71
C ALA A 9 -14.17 8.86 13.53
N ASP A 10 -12.97 9.25 13.11
CA ASP A 10 -11.85 8.34 12.86
C ASP A 10 -12.06 7.32 11.75
N ALA A 11 -12.93 7.60 10.77
CA ALA A 11 -13.06 6.74 9.59
C ALA A 11 -11.72 6.52 8.88
N CYS A 12 -11.49 5.28 8.47
CA CYS A 12 -10.27 4.82 7.83
C CYS A 12 -10.55 4.42 6.39
N ASP A 13 -9.78 4.97 5.46
CA ASP A 13 -9.65 4.39 4.12
C ASP A 13 -8.68 3.22 4.20
N SER A 14 -9.22 2.00 4.25
CA SER A 14 -8.42 0.79 4.51
C SER A 14 -7.75 0.23 3.25
N HIS A 15 -7.90 0.85 2.09
CA HIS A 15 -7.27 0.35 0.86
C HIS A 15 -7.08 1.47 -0.17
N MET A 16 -5.85 1.98 -0.27
CA MET A 16 -5.44 2.88 -1.35
C MET A 16 -4.03 2.56 -1.85
N HIS A 17 -3.69 3.10 -3.02
CA HIS A 17 -2.37 2.99 -3.64
C HIS A 17 -1.83 4.38 -3.95
N VAL A 18 -0.52 4.56 -3.87
CA VAL A 18 0.19 5.73 -4.40
C VAL A 18 0.94 5.30 -5.66
N TYR A 19 0.85 6.11 -6.71
CA TYR A 19 1.64 5.95 -7.92
C TYR A 19 2.47 7.21 -8.14
N ASP A 20 3.77 7.03 -8.28
CA ASP A 20 4.74 8.10 -8.44
C ASP A 20 5.91 7.61 -9.31
N SER A 21 6.11 8.30 -10.43
CA SER A 21 7.12 8.02 -11.46
C SER A 21 8.56 8.14 -10.99
N ARG A 22 8.81 8.71 -9.80
CA ARG A 22 10.13 8.72 -9.15
C ARG A 22 10.59 7.31 -8.73
N TYR A 23 9.64 6.38 -8.55
CA TYR A 23 9.92 4.99 -8.20
C TYR A 23 9.74 4.09 -9.43
N PRO A 24 10.74 3.27 -9.80
CA PRO A 24 10.67 2.46 -11.01
C PRO A 24 9.61 1.36 -10.88
N ALA A 25 8.89 1.08 -11.96
CA ALA A 25 8.04 -0.09 -12.04
C ALA A 25 8.88 -1.37 -12.00
N ALA A 26 8.35 -2.42 -11.39
CA ALA A 26 8.99 -3.72 -11.37
C ALA A 26 9.09 -4.30 -12.79
N PRO A 27 10.17 -5.05 -13.09
CA PRO A 27 10.27 -5.79 -14.35
C PRO A 27 9.04 -6.67 -14.59
N GLY A 28 8.43 -6.55 -15.77
CA GLY A 28 7.23 -7.31 -16.13
C GLY A 28 5.91 -6.77 -15.59
N ALA A 29 5.90 -5.60 -14.94
CA ALA A 29 4.66 -4.93 -14.55
C ALA A 29 3.80 -4.61 -15.78
N THR A 30 2.55 -5.06 -15.77
CA THR A 30 1.57 -4.83 -16.85
C THR A 30 0.60 -3.69 -16.54
N LEU A 31 0.40 -3.39 -15.26
CA LEU A 31 -0.41 -2.26 -14.81
C LEU A 31 0.50 -1.06 -14.56
N LEU A 32 0.40 -0.04 -15.41
CA LEU A 32 1.19 1.19 -15.34
C LEU A 32 0.24 2.41 -15.32
N PRO A 33 -0.43 2.70 -14.18
CA PRO A 33 -1.28 3.87 -14.06
C PRO A 33 -0.46 5.16 -14.15
N PRO A 34 -1.08 6.30 -14.52
CA PRO A 34 -0.43 7.60 -14.39
C PRO A 34 -0.15 7.93 -12.91
N ASP A 35 0.67 8.96 -12.67
CA ASP A 35 0.95 9.43 -11.32
C ASP A 35 -0.33 9.75 -10.55
N ALA A 36 -0.43 9.16 -9.36
CA ALA A 36 -1.46 9.36 -8.37
C ALA A 36 -0.76 9.54 -7.02
N THR A 37 -0.17 10.72 -6.86
CA THR A 37 0.72 11.05 -5.73
C THR A 37 -0.05 11.17 -4.42
N LEU A 38 0.69 11.17 -3.30
CA LEU A 38 0.10 11.39 -1.98
C LEU A 38 -0.60 12.76 -1.88
N SER A 39 -0.11 13.79 -2.56
CA SER A 39 -0.76 15.11 -2.55
C SER A 39 -2.14 15.08 -3.21
N ALA A 40 -2.30 14.32 -4.30
CA ALA A 40 -3.60 14.06 -4.91
C ALA A 40 -4.52 13.29 -3.95
N TYR A 41 -4.00 12.27 -3.26
CA TYR A 41 -4.76 11.53 -2.26
C TYR A 41 -5.26 12.41 -1.11
N ARG A 42 -4.47 13.37 -0.63
CA ARG A 42 -4.92 14.28 0.45
C ARG A 42 -6.18 15.08 0.06
N ALA A 43 -6.37 15.40 -1.22
CA ALA A 43 -7.61 16.02 -1.69
C ALA A 43 -8.80 15.05 -1.64
N VAL A 44 -8.58 13.79 -2.02
CA VAL A 44 -9.58 12.71 -1.92
C VAL A 44 -9.95 12.45 -0.45
N GLN A 45 -8.95 12.30 0.43
CA GLN A 45 -9.12 12.08 1.86
C GLN A 45 -9.99 13.18 2.51
N ARG A 46 -9.69 14.46 2.23
CA ARG A 46 -10.51 15.59 2.72
C ARG A 46 -11.95 15.54 2.22
N ARG A 47 -12.15 15.18 0.96
CA ARG A 47 -13.49 15.08 0.36
C ARG A 47 -14.29 13.89 0.91
N GLN A 48 -13.62 12.78 1.22
CA GLN A 48 -14.23 11.61 1.82
C GLN A 48 -14.51 11.82 3.31
N GLY A 49 -13.71 12.64 4.01
CA GLY A 49 -13.82 12.86 5.45
C GLY A 49 -13.11 11.80 6.30
N THR A 50 -12.26 10.96 5.70
CA THR A 50 -11.44 9.98 6.42
C THR A 50 -10.24 10.66 7.07
N THR A 51 -9.84 10.18 8.25
CA THR A 51 -8.66 10.71 8.97
C THR A 51 -7.52 9.71 9.00
N ARG A 52 -7.82 8.41 8.85
CA ARG A 52 -6.84 7.32 8.83
C ARG A 52 -6.76 6.68 7.45
N THR A 53 -5.62 6.07 7.13
CA THR A 53 -5.44 5.38 5.85
C THR A 53 -4.53 4.17 5.94
N VAL A 54 -4.74 3.19 5.06
CA VAL A 54 -3.84 2.05 4.85
C VAL A 54 -3.32 2.10 3.41
N VAL A 55 -2.02 2.35 3.26
CA VAL A 55 -1.34 2.40 1.97
C VAL A 55 -0.87 0.98 1.59
N VAL A 56 -1.36 0.46 0.48
CA VAL A 56 -1.05 -0.90 0.02
C VAL A 56 -0.08 -0.81 -1.15
N THR A 57 1.03 -1.55 -1.12
CA THR A 57 1.94 -1.63 -2.27
C THR A 57 1.21 -2.23 -3.49
N PRO A 58 1.08 -1.49 -4.61
CA PRO A 58 0.48 -2.00 -5.84
C PRO A 58 1.45 -2.96 -6.54
N SER A 59 0.92 -3.84 -7.40
CA SER A 59 1.73 -4.79 -8.17
C SER A 59 2.72 -4.12 -9.12
N THR A 60 2.47 -2.85 -9.49
CA THR A 60 3.34 -2.03 -10.33
C THR A 60 4.77 -1.95 -9.79
N TYR A 61 4.97 -1.92 -8.47
CA TYR A 61 6.30 -1.84 -7.85
C TYR A 61 6.85 -3.21 -7.41
N GLY A 62 6.11 -4.30 -7.65
CA GLY A 62 6.56 -5.63 -7.26
C GLY A 62 6.83 -5.73 -5.76
N ARG A 63 8.07 -6.08 -5.38
CA ARG A 63 8.54 -6.17 -3.98
C ARG A 63 9.15 -4.87 -3.47
N ASP A 64 9.36 -3.88 -4.33
CA ASP A 64 9.88 -2.60 -3.90
C ASP A 64 8.77 -1.81 -3.20
N ASN A 65 8.90 -1.64 -1.88
CA ASN A 65 7.93 -0.95 -1.04
C ASN A 65 8.27 0.53 -0.86
N ALA A 66 9.31 1.07 -1.50
CA ALA A 66 9.81 2.42 -1.22
C ALA A 66 8.75 3.52 -1.40
N CYS A 67 7.97 3.48 -2.48
CA CYS A 67 6.86 4.43 -2.72
C CYS A 67 5.82 4.38 -1.58
N THR A 68 5.44 3.19 -1.15
CA THR A 68 4.51 2.96 -0.03
C THR A 68 5.08 3.49 1.29
N LEU A 69 6.35 3.21 1.58
CA LEU A 69 7.01 3.63 2.82
C LEU A 69 7.18 5.14 2.89
N ASP A 70 7.53 5.79 1.77
CA ASP A 70 7.60 7.25 1.66
C ASP A 70 6.22 7.89 1.95
N ALA A 71 5.16 7.33 1.36
CA ALA A 71 3.80 7.78 1.63
C ALA A 71 3.42 7.66 3.12
N ILE A 72 3.73 6.52 3.76
CA ILE A 72 3.47 6.32 5.20
C ILE A 72 4.25 7.33 6.04
N ALA A 73 5.52 7.57 5.73
CA ALA A 73 6.35 8.54 6.45
C ALA A 73 5.76 9.96 6.39
N GLN A 74 5.26 10.37 5.23
CA GLN A 74 4.62 11.68 5.02
C GLN A 74 3.21 11.77 5.65
N LEU A 75 2.47 10.66 5.71
CA LEU A 75 1.16 10.59 6.36
C LEU A 75 1.26 10.58 7.89
N GLY A 76 2.37 10.05 8.42
CA GLY A 76 2.66 10.01 9.85
C GLY A 76 1.80 8.99 10.61
N ARG A 77 1.44 9.34 11.86
CA ARG A 77 0.82 8.41 12.82
C ARG A 77 -0.51 7.81 12.35
N ASP A 78 -1.22 8.51 11.46
CA ASP A 78 -2.56 8.16 10.99
C ASP A 78 -2.55 7.19 9.79
N ALA A 79 -1.36 6.76 9.35
CA ALA A 79 -1.19 5.76 8.30
C ALA A 79 -0.57 4.46 8.80
N ARG A 80 -1.00 3.36 8.19
CA ARG A 80 -0.29 2.08 8.18
C ARG A 80 -0.14 1.62 6.74
N GLY A 81 0.60 0.53 6.54
CA GLY A 81 0.68 -0.05 5.21
C GLY A 81 0.67 -1.57 5.17
N VAL A 82 0.47 -2.04 3.94
CA VAL A 82 0.56 -3.45 3.57
C VAL A 82 1.66 -3.57 2.52
N ALA A 83 2.71 -4.31 2.85
CA ALA A 83 3.85 -4.52 1.98
C ALA A 83 3.64 -5.69 1.03
N VAL A 84 4.45 -5.75 -0.01
CA VAL A 84 4.66 -6.93 -0.84
C VAL A 84 6.10 -7.38 -0.63
N VAL A 85 6.29 -8.63 -0.24
CA VAL A 85 7.61 -9.21 0.07
C VAL A 85 7.88 -10.41 -0.84
N GLY A 86 9.04 -11.03 -0.69
CA GLY A 86 9.33 -12.35 -1.27
C GLY A 86 9.08 -13.49 -0.28
N PRO A 87 8.99 -14.75 -0.74
CA PRO A 87 8.92 -15.92 0.15
C PRO A 87 10.20 -16.11 0.98
N ASP A 88 11.29 -15.51 0.52
CA ASP A 88 12.62 -15.51 1.10
C ASP A 88 12.88 -14.35 2.09
N VAL A 89 11.86 -13.54 2.40
CA VAL A 89 12.00 -12.40 3.32
C VAL A 89 12.42 -12.85 4.71
N GLY A 90 13.47 -12.21 5.25
CA GLY A 90 13.99 -12.52 6.59
C GLY A 90 13.29 -11.71 7.69
N GLU A 91 13.42 -12.19 8.94
CA GLU A 91 12.85 -11.50 10.12
C GLU A 91 13.33 -10.07 10.27
N ALA A 92 14.63 -9.80 10.03
CA ALA A 92 15.19 -8.46 10.16
C ALA A 92 14.56 -7.45 9.18
N GLU A 93 14.19 -7.91 7.98
CA GLU A 93 13.50 -7.08 6.99
C GLU A 93 12.03 -6.86 7.38
N LEU A 94 11.34 -7.90 7.86
CA LEU A 94 9.97 -7.77 8.39
C LEU A 94 9.92 -6.80 9.57
N ASP A 95 10.91 -6.84 10.46
CA ASP A 95 11.06 -5.91 11.57
C ASP A 95 11.30 -4.46 11.10
N ALA A 96 12.11 -4.27 10.06
CA ALA A 96 12.33 -2.96 9.46
C ALA A 96 11.04 -2.41 8.84
N LEU A 97 10.30 -3.22 8.09
CA LEU A 97 8.99 -2.87 7.54
C LEU A 97 7.99 -2.53 8.67
N HIS A 98 7.97 -3.32 9.74
CA HIS A 98 7.11 -3.08 10.90
C HIS A 98 7.41 -1.71 11.55
N ARG A 99 8.68 -1.41 11.79
CA ARG A 99 9.11 -0.12 12.35
C ARG A 99 8.73 1.05 11.43
N ALA A 100 8.78 0.85 10.12
CA ALA A 100 8.38 1.84 9.12
C ALA A 100 6.84 2.00 8.95
N GLY A 101 6.03 1.23 9.68
CA GLY A 101 4.57 1.39 9.71
C GLY A 101 3.78 0.32 8.94
N ILE A 102 4.45 -0.69 8.36
CA ILE A 102 3.78 -1.84 7.76
C ILE A 102 3.16 -2.73 8.86
N ARG A 103 1.95 -3.22 8.62
CA ARG A 103 1.21 -4.11 9.54
C ARG A 103 0.63 -5.36 8.89
N GLY A 104 0.92 -5.58 7.61
CA GLY A 104 0.52 -6.79 6.91
C GLY A 104 1.29 -6.95 5.60
N ILE A 105 1.13 -8.12 4.97
CA ILE A 105 1.65 -8.40 3.64
C ILE A 105 0.51 -8.78 2.70
N ARG A 106 0.69 -8.53 1.40
CA ARG A 106 -0.30 -8.84 0.36
C ARG A 106 0.17 -10.00 -0.51
N PHE A 107 -0.69 -11.01 -0.63
CA PHE A 107 -0.62 -12.04 -1.67
C PHE A 107 -1.49 -11.62 -2.86
N ASN A 108 -0.96 -11.69 -4.08
CA ASN A 108 -1.71 -11.34 -5.27
C ASN A 108 -1.90 -12.61 -6.13
N LEU A 109 -3.14 -13.09 -6.19
CA LEU A 109 -3.48 -14.38 -6.79
C LEU A 109 -4.09 -14.25 -8.19
N THR A 110 -4.45 -13.04 -8.60
CA THR A 110 -5.17 -12.76 -9.85
C THR A 110 -4.31 -12.08 -10.91
N MET A 111 -3.23 -11.42 -10.49
CA MET A 111 -2.22 -10.84 -11.37
C MET A 111 -0.86 -11.41 -10.95
N PRO A 112 0.06 -11.69 -11.90
CA PRO A 112 1.41 -12.14 -11.57
C PRO A 112 2.02 -11.19 -10.55
N GLY A 113 2.25 -11.71 -9.34
CA GLY A 113 2.81 -10.99 -8.22
C GLY A 113 3.88 -11.84 -7.57
N PRO A 114 4.79 -11.23 -6.81
CA PRO A 114 5.93 -11.95 -6.24
C PRO A 114 5.56 -12.92 -5.10
N LEU A 115 4.31 -12.87 -4.61
CA LEU A 115 3.81 -13.65 -3.48
C LEU A 115 2.45 -14.27 -3.87
N ASP A 116 2.38 -15.59 -3.92
CA ASP A 116 1.16 -16.39 -4.17
C ASP A 116 0.86 -17.33 -2.99
N LEU A 117 -0.26 -18.07 -3.06
CA LEU A 117 -0.65 -19.00 -1.99
C LEU A 117 0.32 -20.17 -1.82
N ALA A 118 1.06 -20.56 -2.87
CA ALA A 118 2.02 -21.65 -2.77
C ALA A 118 3.21 -21.29 -1.86
N ALA A 119 3.44 -20.01 -1.61
CA ALA A 119 4.45 -19.51 -0.68
C ALA A 119 4.05 -19.63 0.81
N LEU A 120 2.81 -19.97 1.15
CA LEU A 120 2.36 -20.07 2.54
C LEU A 120 2.65 -21.46 3.16
N PRO A 121 3.28 -21.54 4.35
CA PRO A 121 3.40 -22.80 5.08
C PRO A 121 2.03 -23.40 5.39
N GLY A 122 1.77 -24.63 4.94
CA GLY A 122 0.53 -25.34 5.22
C GLY A 122 -0.61 -25.12 4.21
N ALA A 123 -0.38 -24.43 3.09
CA ALA A 123 -1.34 -24.38 1.99
C ALA A 123 -1.40 -25.75 1.27
N ARG A 124 -2.28 -26.63 1.74
CA ARG A 124 -2.79 -27.81 1.02
C ARG A 124 -4.31 -27.81 1.06
#